data_AF-A0A7V2ZIA7-F1
#
_entry.id   AF-A0A7V2ZIA7-F1
#
_cell.length_a   1.000
_cell.length_b   1.000
_cell.length_c   1.000
_cell.angle_alpha   90.00
_cell.angle_beta   90.00
_cell.angle_gamma   90.00
#
_symmetry.space_group_name_H-M   'P 1'
#
loop_
_entity.id
_entity.type
_entity.pdbx_description
1 polymer ?
#
loop_
_entity_poly.entity_id
_entity_poly.type
_entity_poly.pdbx_seq_one_letter_code
_entity_poly.pdbx_strand_id
1 'polypeptide(L)' 'MNKIILNIGLLIFCFSIIFFSQREMPLAEVIIKSFIIFISSTVILSVTAIVLVKLIQKTASNTNENSEHSILGSKAHE' A
#
# COMPACT_ATOMS: atom_id res chain seq x y z
N MET A 1 7.03 -10.74 0.22
CA MET A 1 6.47 -9.38 0.26
C MET A 1 6.14 -8.79 -1.12
N ASN A 2 7.00 -8.91 -2.15
CA ASN A 2 6.72 -8.33 -3.48
C ASN A 2 5.53 -8.93 -4.26
N LYS A 3 5.17 -10.21 -4.01
CA LYS A 3 4.11 -10.90 -4.77
C LYS A 3 2.72 -10.25 -4.60
N ILE A 4 2.42 -9.68 -3.43
CA ILE A 4 1.11 -9.08 -3.17
C ILE A 4 0.95 -7.75 -3.93
N ILE A 5 2.01 -6.92 -3.96
CA ILE A 5 2.03 -5.67 -4.73
C ILE A 5 1.90 -5.96 -6.21
N LEU A 6 2.63 -6.97 -6.72
CA LEU A 6 2.52 -7.37 -8.12
C LEU A 6 1.11 -7.83 -8.48
N ASN A 7 0.48 -8.69 -7.65
CA ASN A 7 -0.87 -9.19 -7.89
C ASN A 7 -1.93 -8.07 -7.86
N ILE A 8 -1.84 -7.14 -6.90
CA ILE A 8 -2.76 -5.99 -6.84
C ILE A 8 -2.57 -5.08 -8.04
N GLY A 9 -1.31 -4.80 -8.42
CA GLY A 9 -1.02 -4.03 -9.63
C GLY A 9 -1.62 -4.69 -10.88
N LEU A 10 -1.44 -6.01 -11.03
CA LEU A 10 -1.97 -6.77 -12.17
C LEU A 10 -3.51 -6.73 -12.22
N LEU A 11 -4.16 -6.73 -11.05
CA LEU A 11 -5.62 -6.58 -10.94
C LEU A 11 -6.07 -5.21 -11.47
N ILE A 12 -5.38 -4.15 -11.07
CA ILE A 12 -5.65 -2.77 -11.50
C ILE A 12 -5.38 -2.61 -13.01
N PHE A 13 -4.36 -3.28 -13.53
CA PHE A 13 -4.09 -3.33 -14.97
C PHE A 13 -5.22 -3.99 -15.75
N CYS A 14 -5.70 -5.16 -15.32
CA CYS A 14 -6.84 -5.82 -15.94
C CYS A 14 -8.10 -4.95 -15.92
N PHE A 15 -8.40 -4.30 -14.79
CA PHE A 15 -9.52 -3.36 -14.69
C PHE A 15 -9.39 -2.18 -15.63
N SER A 16 -8.16 -1.63 -15.77
CA SER A 16 -7.90 -0.53 -16.70
C SER A 16 -8.16 -0.96 -18.14
N ILE A 17 -7.69 -2.15 -18.55
CA ILE A 17 -7.97 -2.69 -19.89
C ILE A 17 -9.48 -2.79 -20.14
N ILE A 18 -10.23 -3.35 -19.20
CA ILE A 18 -11.70 -3.48 -19.32
C ILE A 18 -12.36 -2.10 -19.43
N PHE A 19 -11.89 -1.11 -18.67
CA PHE A 19 -12.42 0.25 -18.70
C PHE A 19 -12.15 0.97 -20.03
N PHE A 20 -10.92 0.88 -20.55
CA PHE A 20 -10.55 1.52 -21.82
C PHE A 20 -11.11 0.78 -23.04
N SER A 21 -11.29 -0.54 -22.94
CA SER A 21 -11.90 -1.37 -23.99
C SER A 21 -13.37 -0.98 -24.23
N GLN A 22 -14.10 -0.58 -23.17
CA GLN A 22 -15.49 -0.11 -23.28
C GLN A 22 -15.66 1.25 -23.98
N ARG A 23 -14.57 1.97 -24.28
CA ARG A 23 -14.61 3.31 -24.89
C ARG A 23 -14.44 3.31 -26.41
N GLU A 24 -14.60 2.15 -27.08
CA GLU A 24 -14.45 2.00 -28.54
C GLU A 24 -13.11 2.55 -29.08
N MET A 25 -12.07 2.56 -28.24
CA MET A 25 -10.73 2.97 -28.64
C MET A 25 -10.00 1.82 -29.34
N PRO A 26 -9.08 2.12 -30.28
CA PRO A 26 -8.25 1.10 -30.90
C PRO A 26 -7.44 0.34 -29.85
N LEU A 27 -7.36 -0.98 -30.01
CA LEU A 27 -6.73 -1.92 -29.08
C LEU A 27 -5.30 -1.52 -28.67
N ALA A 28 -4.52 -1.00 -29.62
CA ALA A 28 -3.17 -0.50 -29.38
C ALA A 28 -3.15 0.66 -28.37
N GLU A 29 -4.10 1.58 -28.49
CA GLU A 29 -4.19 2.74 -27.60
C GLU A 29 -4.73 2.37 -26.22
N VAL A 30 -5.65 1.40 -26.15
CA VAL A 30 -6.12 0.80 -24.90
C VAL A 30 -4.96 0.19 -24.12
N ILE A 31 -4.09 -0.57 -24.78
CA ILE A 31 -2.94 -1.22 -24.13
C ILE A 31 -1.93 -0.17 -23.62
N ILE A 32 -1.57 0.83 -24.43
CA ILE A 32 -0.62 1.87 -24.01
C ILE A 32 -1.15 2.67 -22.81
N LYS A 33 -2.41 3.12 -22.87
CA LYS A 33 -3.02 3.89 -21.76
C LYS A 33 -3.12 3.05 -20.49
N SER A 34 -3.55 1.79 -20.61
CA SER A 34 -3.65 0.87 -19.48
C SER A 34 -2.27 0.57 -18.88
N PHE A 35 -1.22 0.47 -19.70
CA PHE A 35 0.14 0.24 -19.24
C PHE A 35 0.68 1.43 -18.42
N ILE A 36 0.45 2.66 -18.89
CA ILE A 36 0.81 3.88 -18.15
C ILE A 36 0.11 3.92 -16.79
N ILE A 37 -1.19 3.60 -16.76
CA ILE A 37 -1.98 3.57 -15.53
C ILE A 37 -1.50 2.47 -14.58
N PHE A 38 -1.12 1.31 -15.11
CA PHE A 38 -0.54 0.24 -14.32
C PHE A 38 0.78 0.64 -13.66
N ILE A 39 1.71 1.26 -14.41
CA ILE A 39 2.99 1.70 -13.85
C ILE A 39 2.77 2.77 -12.78
N SER A 40 1.99 3.82 -13.09
CA SER A 40 1.70 4.91 -12.15
C SER A 40 0.97 4.42 -10.89
N SER A 41 -0.03 3.56 -11.05
CA SER A 41 -0.75 2.95 -9.91
C SER A 41 0.16 2.06 -9.06
N THR A 42 1.04 1.26 -9.69
CA THR A 42 1.98 0.38 -8.97
C THR A 42 2.97 1.18 -8.14
N VAL A 43 3.45 2.32 -8.64
CA VAL A 43 4.33 3.23 -7.89
C VAL A 43 3.59 3.82 -6.70
N ILE A 44 2.39 4.37 -6.90
CA ILE A 44 1.57 4.96 -5.82
C ILE A 44 1.23 3.92 -4.76
N LEU A 45 0.87 2.71 -5.17
CA LEU A 45 0.54 1.61 -4.28
C LEU A 45 1.76 1.19 -3.45
N SER A 46 2.95 1.14 -4.06
CA SER A 46 4.19 0.81 -3.37
C SER A 46 4.52 1.84 -2.29
N VAL A 47 4.40 3.14 -2.61
CA VAL A 47 4.60 4.22 -1.63
C VAL A 47 3.57 4.13 -0.50
N THR A 48 2.30 3.97 -0.85
CA THR A 48 1.20 3.85 0.11
C THR A 48 1.41 2.66 1.05
N ALA A 49 1.83 1.51 0.52
CA ALA A 49 2.12 0.32 1.32
C ALA A 49 3.24 0.57 2.33
N ILE A 50 4.33 1.24 1.92
CA ILE A 50 5.44 1.59 2.82
C ILE A 50 4.96 2.56 3.91
N VAL A 51 4.15 3.56 3.55
CA VAL A 51 3.59 4.53 4.51
C VAL A 51 2.68 3.82 5.52
N LEU A 52 1.76 2.96 5.06
CA LEU A 52 0.88 2.19 5.94
C LEU A 52 1.68 1.29 6.91
N VAL A 53 2.71 0.60 6.41
CA VAL A 53 3.58 -0.22 7.25
C VAL A 53 4.30 0.63 8.30
N LYS A 54 4.79 1.83 7.93
CA LYS A 54 5.39 2.77 8.89
C LYS A 54 4.39 3.28 9.92
N LEU A 55 3.14 3.56 9.51
CA LEU A 55 2.09 4.00 10.42
C LEU A 55 1.71 2.91 11.42
N ILE A 56 1.56 1.66 10.96
CA ILE A 56 1.27 0.52 11.83
C ILE A 56 2.41 0.31 12.84
N GLN A 57 3.67 0.36 12.39
CA GLN A 57 4.82 0.24 13.29
C GLN A 57 4.88 1.37 14.31
N LYS A 58 4.62 2.62 13.90
CA LYS A 58 4.58 3.77 14.82
C LYS A 58 3.47 3.63 15.87
N THR A 59 2.28 3.19 15.46
CA THR A 59 1.16 2.93 16.39
C THR A 59 1.51 1.80 17.38
N ALA A 60 2.12 0.71 16.91
CA ALA A 60 2.54 -0.39 17.78
C ALA A 60 3.67 0.00 18.75
N SER A 61 4.59 0.89 18.33
CA SER A 61 5.66 1.42 19.20
C SER A 61 5.11 2.30 20.33
N ASN A 62 4.18 3.20 20.02
CA ASN A 62 3.56 4.09 21.02
C ASN A 62 2.73 3.33 22.08
N THR A 63 2.24 2.13 21.74
CA THR A 63 1.54 1.27 22.72
C THR A 63 2.49 0.64 23.73
N ASN A 64 3.75 0.37 23.38
CA ASN A 64 4.72 -0.22 24.32
C ASN A 64 5.34 0.82 25.26
N GLU A 65 5.58 2.05 24.80
CA GLU A 65 6.18 3.10 25.65
C GLU A 65 5.27 3.54 26.81
N ASN A 66 3.95 3.41 26.67
CA ASN A 66 3.01 3.70 27.76
C ASN A 66 2.89 2.54 28.77
N SER A 67 3.28 1.32 28.39
CA SER A 67 3.27 0.16 29.30
C SER A 67 4.55 0.03 30.11
N GLU A 68 5.70 0.52 29.64
CA GLU A 68 6.97 0.43 30.36
C GLU A 68 7.13 1.48 31.47
N HIS A 69 6.52 2.66 31.33
CA HIS A 69 6.64 3.73 32.35
C HIS A 69 5.80 3.44 33.62
N SER A 70 4.80 2.56 33.55
CA SER A 70 3.97 2.21 34.72
C SER A 70 4.59 1.10 35.57
N ILE A 71 5.44 0.24 34.99
CA ILE A 71 6.04 -0.91 35.70
C ILE A 71 7.36 -0.53 36.38
N LEU A 72 8.14 0.41 35.83
CA LEU A 72 9.41 0.85 36.41
C LEU A 72 9.25 1.83 37.60
N GLY A 73 8.10 2.50 37.74
CA GLY A 73 7.83 3.46 38.81
C GLY A 73 7.29 2.87 40.13
N SER A 74 6.90 1.59 40.15
CA SER A 74 6.19 0.98 41.29
C SER A 74 7.09 0.28 42.32
N LYS A 75 8.43 0.30 42.13
CA LYS A 75 9.38 -0.36 43.06
C LYS A 75 10.30 0.57 43.84
N ALA A 76 9.99 1.87 43.90
CA ALA A 76 10.83 2.87 44.56
C ALA A 76 10.23 3.42 45.88
N HIS A 77 9.29 2.72 46.51
CA HIS A 77 8.76 3.12 47.81
C HIS A 77 8.49 1.90 48.68
N GLU A 78 9.56 1.26 49.14
CA GLU A 78 9.59 0.40 50.33
C GLU A 78 10.29 1.16 51.45
#